data_AF-A0A952N8P1-F1
#
_entry.id   AF-A0A952N8P1-F1
#
_cell.length_a   1.000
_cell.length_b   1.000
_cell.length_c   1.000
_cell.angle_alpha   90.00
_cell.angle_beta   90.00
_cell.angle_gamma   90.00
#
_symmetry.space_group_name_H-M   'P 1'
#
loop_
_entity.id
_entity.type
_entity.pdbx_description
1 polymer ?
#
loop_
_entity_poly.entity_id
_entity_poly.type
_entity_poly.pdbx_seq_one_letter_code
_entity_poly.pdbx_strand_id
1 'polypeptide(L)'
;MSNFSIDIEKFYEELSGMGRQLKGIFCLQYPIFCIHSEISDSTPDPLDNLDKVIVDFIKVKPDFNSFQIGSIIGTSKSLIELRIEKLISDDLLTKQGNKHQLTEYGISVFETKTQVRLHKQSYDFFIDGITLKPLPRIFYNYYKSKLISENYSYLYTNQRGETKIARPFAPDIVHTPPEKSLIADQIFALEREEREAFGIPIGLQSIDEISFTKMSFQVLVSVSKSNKELIKELIDGYAIFSLRDELSYYQTLRENVIFFEQQLNERIQNIEFKLMVPFQKKDSNEKPFPYLTTNWPEIDRYKDSNNKCYNFSSEDLINFLKADMPFGFGIKEIEAENIINDEDNLMINIRVNHLLKSINRQKLLSDLIRKRDYKIFNNSLERNVFLFFINYSTDDPVVKELIEFIELIKEYHRFPFSRFIESHPKFANNIRRFLLLAGEFDLLEKYDIENHMIDLK
;
A
#
# COMPACT_ATOMS: atom_id res chain seq x y z
N MET A 1 3.89 -2.62 12.40
CA MET A 1 4.19 -2.24 11.02
C MET A 1 2.99 -1.45 10.53
N SER A 2 3.15 -0.20 10.08
CA SER A 2 2.05 0.40 9.32
C SER A 2 1.97 -0.39 8.01
N ASN A 3 0.79 -0.93 7.69
CA ASN A 3 0.64 -1.75 6.49
C ASN A 3 0.85 -0.89 5.22
N PHE A 4 0.58 0.41 5.32
CA PHE A 4 0.68 1.41 4.26
C PHE A 4 1.26 2.73 4.81
N SER A 5 1.72 3.59 3.90
CA SER A 5 2.27 4.93 4.16
C SER A 5 1.31 6.05 3.77
N ILE A 6 0.03 5.74 3.55
CA ILE A 6 -1.00 6.68 3.11
C ILE A 6 -1.59 7.51 4.27
N ASP A 7 -1.76 8.80 4.03
CA ASP A 7 -2.53 9.72 4.86
C ASP A 7 -3.99 9.73 4.37
N ILE A 8 -4.83 9.00 5.09
CA ILE A 8 -6.24 8.82 4.75
C ILE A 8 -7.04 10.12 4.83
N GLU A 9 -6.70 11.00 5.78
CA GLU A 9 -7.45 12.26 5.95
C GLU A 9 -7.12 13.22 4.82
N LYS A 10 -5.84 13.35 4.47
CA LYS A 10 -5.43 14.15 3.32
C LYS A 10 -6.04 13.64 2.01
N PHE A 11 -6.04 12.33 1.80
CA PHE A 11 -6.69 11.72 0.64
C PHE A 11 -8.21 11.99 0.62
N TYR A 12 -8.88 11.86 1.76
CA TYR A 12 -10.29 12.16 1.90
C TYR A 12 -10.61 13.63 1.59
N GLU A 13 -9.81 14.56 2.12
CA GLU A 13 -9.97 16.00 1.90
C GLU A 13 -9.82 16.38 0.44
N GLU A 14 -8.83 15.80 -0.25
CA GLU A 14 -8.62 16.07 -1.67
C GLU A 14 -9.77 15.53 -2.53
N LEU A 15 -10.22 14.29 -2.27
CA LEU A 15 -11.41 13.73 -2.91
C LEU A 15 -12.65 14.60 -2.64
N SER A 16 -12.81 15.09 -1.41
CA SER A 16 -13.91 15.99 -1.04
C SER A 16 -13.86 17.31 -1.81
N GLY A 17 -12.66 17.86 -2.01
CA GLY A 17 -12.43 19.03 -2.87
C GLY A 17 -12.82 18.79 -4.33
N MET A 18 -12.75 17.54 -4.80
CA MET A 18 -13.24 17.09 -6.11
C MET A 18 -14.74 16.74 -6.14
N GLY A 19 -15.48 16.97 -5.05
CA GLY A 19 -16.89 16.60 -4.93
C GLY A 19 -17.14 15.08 -4.81
N ARG A 20 -16.16 14.34 -4.28
CA ARG A 20 -16.24 12.90 -4.05
C ARG A 20 -16.24 12.58 -2.55
N GLN A 21 -17.01 11.57 -2.15
CA GLN A 21 -17.01 11.04 -0.79
C GLN A 21 -16.38 9.65 -0.78
N LEU A 22 -15.27 9.47 -0.05
CA LEU A 22 -14.66 8.16 0.15
C LEU A 22 -15.57 7.25 0.97
N LYS A 23 -15.79 6.03 0.50
CA LYS A 23 -16.68 5.01 1.10
C LYS A 23 -15.90 3.85 1.72
N GLY A 24 -14.72 3.55 1.18
CA GLY A 24 -13.86 2.48 1.69
C GLY A 24 -12.61 2.31 0.83
N ILE A 25 -11.63 1.61 1.39
CA ILE A 25 -10.44 1.15 0.69
C ILE A 25 -10.23 -0.32 1.07
N PHE A 26 -9.80 -1.14 0.13
CA PHE A 26 -9.33 -2.49 0.46
C PHE A 26 -8.06 -2.84 -0.32
N CYS A 27 -7.31 -3.80 0.19
CA CYS A 27 -6.04 -4.21 -0.39
C CYS A 27 -6.20 -5.46 -1.26
N LEU A 28 -5.52 -5.48 -2.41
CA LEU A 28 -5.28 -6.65 -3.23
C LEU A 28 -3.78 -6.89 -3.37
N GLN A 29 -3.36 -8.15 -3.31
CA GLN A 29 -2.00 -8.59 -3.64
C GLN A 29 -1.89 -8.85 -5.14
N TYR A 30 -1.35 -7.87 -5.87
CA TYR A 30 -1.08 -7.95 -7.30
C TYR A 30 0.18 -8.80 -7.57
N PRO A 31 0.15 -9.78 -8.49
CA PRO A 31 1.29 -10.64 -8.77
C PRO A 31 2.38 -9.92 -9.58
N ILE A 32 3.64 -10.12 -9.19
CA ILE A 32 4.83 -9.60 -9.86
C ILE A 32 5.86 -10.74 -9.95
N PHE A 33 6.62 -10.79 -11.04
CA PHE A 33 7.79 -11.67 -11.11
C PHE A 33 9.08 -10.86 -11.03
N CYS A 34 10.03 -11.35 -10.24
CA CYS A 34 11.42 -10.97 -10.36
C CYS A 34 12.11 -12.03 -11.21
N ILE A 35 12.54 -11.64 -12.41
CA ILE A 35 13.21 -12.48 -13.40
C ILE A 35 14.70 -12.35 -13.18
N HIS A 36 15.32 -13.38 -12.63
CA HIS A 36 16.77 -13.46 -12.46
C HIS A 36 17.36 -13.97 -13.76
N SER A 37 18.17 -13.14 -14.42
CA SER A 37 18.69 -13.45 -15.74
C SER A 37 20.20 -13.27 -15.85
N GLU A 38 20.78 -13.96 -16.82
CA GLU A 38 22.10 -13.63 -17.36
C GLU A 38 21.91 -12.89 -18.69
N ILE A 39 22.51 -11.71 -18.81
CA ILE A 39 22.37 -10.85 -19.98
C ILE A 39 23.72 -10.57 -20.62
N SER A 40 23.69 -10.32 -21.93
CA SER A 40 24.78 -9.65 -22.64
C SER A 40 24.41 -8.20 -22.90
N ASP A 41 25.23 -7.27 -22.39
CA ASP A 41 24.98 -5.83 -22.43
C ASP A 41 26.19 -5.10 -23.05
N SER A 42 25.92 -4.17 -23.97
CA SER A 42 26.94 -3.36 -24.63
C SER A 42 27.11 -1.97 -23.99
N THR A 43 26.53 -1.75 -22.81
CA THR A 43 26.70 -0.48 -22.09
C THR A 43 28.16 -0.35 -21.62
N PRO A 44 28.85 0.76 -21.91
CA PRO A 44 30.27 0.90 -21.56
C PRO A 44 30.53 0.76 -20.05
N ASP A 45 31.48 -0.09 -19.68
CA ASP A 45 31.95 -0.21 -18.29
C ASP A 45 32.93 0.95 -17.98
N PRO A 46 32.76 1.70 -16.88
CA PRO A 46 33.70 2.74 -16.46
C PRO A 46 35.17 2.29 -16.40
N LEU A 47 35.42 0.99 -16.21
CA LEU A 47 36.74 0.37 -16.14
C LEU A 47 37.23 -0.20 -17.48
N ASP A 48 36.52 0.02 -18.59
CA ASP A 48 36.92 -0.45 -19.92
C ASP A 48 38.32 0.00 -20.34
N ASN A 49 38.74 1.20 -19.93
CA ASN A 49 40.08 1.69 -20.23
C ASN A 49 41.16 0.91 -19.45
N LEU A 50 40.87 0.52 -18.21
CA LEU A 50 41.77 -0.33 -17.44
C LEU A 50 41.90 -1.71 -18.09
N ASP A 51 40.79 -2.27 -18.55
CA ASP A 51 40.77 -3.56 -19.23
C ASP A 51 41.58 -3.54 -20.53
N LYS A 52 41.48 -2.48 -21.33
CA LYS A 52 42.31 -2.29 -22.52
C LYS A 52 43.80 -2.33 -22.17
N VAL A 53 44.21 -1.63 -21.12
CA VAL A 53 45.61 -1.62 -20.66
C VAL A 53 46.05 -3.00 -20.19
N ILE A 54 45.21 -3.73 -19.44
CA ILE A 54 45.48 -5.11 -19.03
C ILE A 54 45.69 -6.01 -20.25
N VAL A 55 44.81 -5.90 -21.26
CA VAL A 55 44.90 -6.64 -22.52
C VAL A 55 46.20 -6.31 -23.26
N ASP A 56 46.59 -5.03 -23.33
CA ASP A 56 47.85 -4.62 -23.94
C ASP A 56 49.08 -5.26 -23.26
N PHE A 57 49.08 -5.36 -21.92
CA PHE A 57 50.14 -6.08 -21.20
C PHE A 57 50.16 -7.57 -21.51
N ILE A 58 48.99 -8.22 -21.55
CA ILE A 58 48.86 -9.66 -21.84
C ILE A 58 49.33 -9.95 -23.28
N LYS A 59 49.06 -9.06 -24.24
CA LYS A 59 49.52 -9.16 -25.63
C LYS A 59 51.05 -9.13 -25.73
N VAL A 60 51.69 -8.21 -25.00
CA VAL A 60 53.15 -8.10 -24.99
C VAL A 60 53.77 -9.31 -24.29
N LYS A 61 53.16 -9.76 -23.18
CA LYS A 61 53.67 -10.87 -22.39
C LYS A 61 52.53 -11.70 -21.75
N PRO A 62 52.17 -12.85 -22.35
CA PRO A 62 51.04 -13.67 -21.92
C PRO A 62 51.13 -14.21 -20.48
N ASP A 63 52.35 -14.37 -19.93
CA ASP A 63 52.62 -14.90 -18.59
C ASP A 63 52.75 -13.82 -17.51
N PHE A 64 52.40 -12.57 -17.81
CA PHE A 64 52.34 -11.55 -16.77
C PHE A 64 51.30 -11.90 -15.70
N ASN A 65 51.74 -11.90 -14.44
CA ASN A 65 50.86 -12.11 -13.32
C ASN A 65 50.20 -10.78 -12.88
N SER A 66 49.07 -10.89 -12.19
CA SER A 66 48.26 -9.73 -11.78
C SER A 66 49.02 -8.73 -10.88
N PHE A 67 50.03 -9.20 -10.13
CA PHE A 67 50.88 -8.34 -9.31
C PHE A 67 51.82 -7.49 -10.16
N GLN A 68 52.42 -8.07 -11.19
CA GLN A 68 53.31 -7.37 -12.13
C GLN A 68 52.52 -6.28 -12.88
N ILE A 69 51.37 -6.64 -13.42
CA ILE A 69 50.47 -5.69 -14.12
C ILE A 69 50.02 -4.58 -13.16
N GLY A 70 49.57 -4.93 -11.96
CA GLY A 70 49.15 -3.95 -10.94
C GLY A 70 50.25 -2.99 -10.56
N SER A 71 51.48 -3.49 -10.39
CA SER A 71 52.65 -2.69 -10.03
C SER A 71 53.05 -1.69 -11.13
N ILE A 72 52.88 -2.05 -12.41
CA ILE A 72 53.19 -1.17 -13.55
C ILE A 72 52.10 -0.10 -13.73
N ILE A 73 50.83 -0.48 -13.61
CA ILE A 73 49.69 0.42 -13.77
C ILE A 73 49.50 1.34 -12.54
N GLY A 74 50.08 0.97 -11.39
CA GLY A 74 49.91 1.70 -10.13
C GLY A 74 48.58 1.39 -9.44
N THR A 75 48.12 0.14 -9.51
CA THR A 75 46.88 -0.32 -8.88
C THR A 75 47.06 -1.63 -8.12
N SER A 76 46.05 -2.04 -7.36
CA SER A 76 46.12 -3.24 -6.52
C SER A 76 46.08 -4.52 -7.37
N LYS A 77 46.83 -5.53 -6.92
CA LYS A 77 46.80 -6.89 -7.49
C LYS A 77 45.36 -7.42 -7.59
N SER A 78 44.57 -7.24 -6.53
CA SER A 78 43.19 -7.74 -6.43
C SER A 78 42.26 -7.13 -7.48
N LEU A 79 42.43 -5.83 -7.80
CA LEU A 79 41.65 -5.21 -8.87
C LEU A 79 42.00 -5.83 -10.23
N ILE A 80 43.28 -6.05 -10.51
CA ILE A 80 43.71 -6.69 -11.76
C ILE A 80 43.20 -8.13 -11.86
N GLU A 81 43.27 -8.91 -10.78
CA GLU A 81 42.71 -10.27 -10.73
C GLU A 81 41.22 -10.26 -11.08
N LEU A 82 40.45 -9.40 -10.42
CA LEU A 82 39.02 -9.23 -10.69
C LEU A 82 38.75 -8.87 -12.16
N ARG A 83 39.52 -7.96 -12.75
CA ARG A 83 39.34 -7.54 -14.15
C ARG A 83 39.74 -8.62 -15.15
N ILE A 84 40.81 -9.39 -14.89
CA ILE A 84 41.18 -10.53 -15.73
C ILE A 84 40.10 -11.60 -15.67
N GLU A 85 39.58 -11.93 -14.48
CA GLU A 85 38.47 -12.87 -14.32
C GLU A 85 37.22 -12.38 -15.08
N LYS A 86 36.93 -11.08 -15.02
CA LYS A 86 35.83 -10.47 -15.78
C LYS A 86 36.03 -10.61 -17.30
N LEU A 87 37.22 -10.33 -17.82
CA LEU A 87 37.57 -10.52 -19.23
C LEU A 87 37.46 -11.98 -19.67
N ILE A 88 37.77 -12.93 -18.78
CA ILE A 88 37.56 -14.36 -19.04
C ILE A 88 36.07 -14.69 -19.06
N SER A 89 35.28 -14.17 -18.11
CA SER A 89 33.82 -14.42 -18.07
C SER A 89 33.09 -13.83 -19.29
N ASP A 90 33.57 -12.70 -19.81
CA ASP A 90 33.04 -12.06 -21.03
C ASP A 90 33.52 -12.77 -22.32
N ASP A 91 34.25 -13.89 -22.22
CA ASP A 91 34.85 -14.65 -23.33
C ASP A 91 35.82 -13.82 -24.19
N LEU A 92 36.49 -12.83 -23.59
CA LEU A 92 37.50 -11.98 -24.25
C LEU A 92 38.93 -12.51 -24.03
N LEU A 93 39.14 -13.26 -22.95
CA LEU A 93 40.39 -13.93 -22.62
C LEU A 93 40.17 -15.41 -22.31
N THR A 94 41.16 -16.24 -22.62
CA THR A 94 41.26 -17.61 -22.13
C THR A 94 42.54 -17.81 -21.34
N LYS A 95 42.50 -18.75 -20.40
CA LYS A 95 43.65 -19.11 -19.56
C LYS A 95 44.15 -20.50 -19.93
N GLN A 96 45.42 -20.58 -20.33
CA GLN A 96 46.14 -21.84 -20.57
C GLN A 96 47.35 -21.92 -19.63
N GLY A 97 47.20 -22.67 -18.53
CA GLY A 97 48.20 -22.70 -17.45
C GLY A 97 48.35 -21.32 -16.80
N ASN A 98 49.57 -20.77 -16.82
CA ASN A 98 49.88 -19.44 -16.29
C ASN A 98 49.79 -18.32 -17.36
N LYS A 99 49.37 -18.64 -18.58
CA LYS A 99 49.29 -17.69 -19.69
C LYS A 99 47.84 -17.29 -19.96
N HIS A 100 47.62 -16.01 -20.21
CA HIS A 100 46.37 -15.48 -20.73
C HIS A 100 46.53 -15.15 -22.21
N GLN A 101 45.51 -15.42 -23.01
CA GLN A 101 45.48 -15.12 -24.44
C GLN A 101 44.11 -14.56 -24.83
N LEU A 102 44.08 -13.68 -25.82
CA LEU A 102 42.81 -13.22 -26.37
C LEU A 102 42.12 -14.35 -27.13
N THR A 103 40.80 -14.43 -26.99
CA THR A 103 39.93 -15.23 -27.86
C THR A 103 39.79 -14.55 -29.23
N GLU A 104 39.20 -15.26 -30.21
CA GLU A 104 38.83 -14.64 -31.49
C GLU A 104 37.89 -13.44 -31.29
N TYR A 105 36.96 -13.55 -30.34
CA TYR A 105 36.08 -12.45 -29.94
C TYR A 105 36.87 -11.29 -29.30
N GLY A 106 37.78 -11.59 -28.38
CA GLY A 106 38.67 -10.58 -27.77
C GLY A 106 39.51 -9.82 -28.79
N ILE A 107 40.06 -10.50 -29.80
CA ILE A 107 40.77 -9.88 -30.92
C ILE A 107 39.84 -8.93 -31.68
N SER A 108 38.60 -9.36 -31.94
CA SER A 108 37.62 -8.57 -32.69
C SER A 108 37.20 -7.27 -31.98
N VAL A 109 37.24 -7.27 -30.64
CA VAL A 109 36.86 -6.13 -29.79
C VAL A 109 38.05 -5.19 -29.57
N PHE A 110 39.22 -5.72 -29.20
CA PHE A 110 40.36 -4.90 -28.78
C PHE A 110 41.32 -4.54 -29.92
N GLU A 111 41.50 -5.41 -30.91
CA GLU A 111 42.49 -5.20 -31.98
C GLU A 111 41.85 -4.66 -33.25
N THR A 112 40.93 -5.41 -33.85
CA THR A 112 40.33 -5.03 -35.14
C THR A 112 39.20 -4.01 -34.96
N LYS A 113 38.63 -3.92 -33.75
CA LYS A 113 37.51 -3.04 -33.39
C LYS A 113 36.30 -3.22 -34.32
N THR A 114 36.11 -4.44 -34.80
CA THR A 114 35.01 -4.80 -35.70
C THR A 114 33.72 -5.13 -34.94
N GLN A 115 33.83 -5.45 -33.65
CA GLN A 115 32.68 -5.74 -32.79
C GLN A 115 32.70 -4.85 -31.54
N VAL A 116 31.50 -4.55 -31.02
CA VAL A 116 31.33 -3.85 -29.75
C VAL A 116 31.54 -4.83 -28.61
N ARG A 117 32.19 -4.40 -27.53
CA ARG A 117 32.34 -5.21 -26.33
C ARG A 117 30.97 -5.54 -25.73
N LEU A 118 30.78 -6.79 -25.38
CA LEU A 118 29.61 -7.27 -24.62
C LEU A 118 30.07 -7.72 -23.24
N HIS A 119 29.31 -7.28 -22.23
CA HIS A 119 29.51 -7.64 -20.84
C HIS A 119 28.46 -8.67 -20.45
N LYS A 120 28.90 -9.83 -19.98
CA LYS A 120 28.02 -10.86 -19.40
C LYS A 120 27.79 -10.56 -17.93
N GLN A 121 26.55 -10.32 -17.52
CA GLN A 121 26.24 -10.01 -16.13
C GLN A 121 24.88 -10.55 -15.70
N SER A 122 24.74 -10.78 -14.40
CA SER A 122 23.43 -11.09 -13.82
C SER A 122 22.59 -9.82 -13.70
N TYR A 123 21.33 -9.90 -14.09
CA TYR A 123 20.38 -8.79 -14.01
C TYR A 123 18.99 -9.28 -13.60
N ASP A 124 18.34 -8.52 -12.72
CA ASP A 124 16.98 -8.77 -12.28
C ASP A 124 16.02 -7.89 -13.10
N PHE A 125 15.06 -8.47 -13.81
CA PHE A 125 13.95 -7.73 -14.40
C PHE A 125 12.68 -7.88 -13.54
N PHE A 126 12.03 -6.77 -13.21
CA PHE A 126 10.72 -6.81 -12.56
C PHE A 126 9.64 -6.69 -13.63
N ILE A 127 8.78 -7.70 -13.70
CA ILE A 127 7.71 -7.76 -14.70
C ILE A 127 6.34 -7.96 -14.05
N ASP A 128 5.32 -7.48 -14.73
CA ASP A 128 3.92 -7.69 -14.39
C ASP A 128 3.57 -9.18 -14.40
N GLY A 129 2.97 -9.69 -13.33
CA GLY A 129 2.55 -11.09 -13.24
C GLY A 129 1.37 -11.48 -14.12
N ILE A 130 0.68 -10.52 -14.76
CA ILE A 130 -0.42 -10.77 -15.69
C ILE A 130 0.06 -10.60 -17.14
N THR A 131 0.55 -9.41 -17.50
CA THR A 131 0.93 -9.11 -18.90
C THR A 131 2.35 -9.54 -19.26
N LEU A 132 3.18 -9.88 -18.27
CA LEU A 132 4.62 -10.14 -18.42
C LEU A 132 5.42 -8.97 -18.99
N LYS A 133 4.84 -7.76 -19.02
CA LYS A 133 5.53 -6.54 -19.42
C LYS A 133 6.48 -6.04 -18.33
N PRO A 134 7.60 -5.40 -18.69
CA PRO A 134 8.49 -4.74 -17.74
C PRO A 134 7.77 -3.70 -16.89
N LEU A 135 8.10 -3.66 -15.60
CA LEU A 135 7.61 -2.65 -14.67
C LEU A 135 8.49 -1.41 -14.70
N PRO A 136 7.94 -0.22 -14.36
CA PRO A 136 8.72 1.00 -14.26
C PRO A 136 9.91 0.88 -13.29
N ARG A 137 10.98 1.64 -13.53
CA ARG A 137 12.25 1.61 -12.76
C ARG A 137 12.07 1.81 -11.26
N ILE A 138 11.00 2.48 -10.83
CA ILE A 138 10.70 2.66 -9.41
C ILE A 138 10.53 1.31 -8.67
N PHE A 139 10.13 0.24 -9.36
CA PHE A 139 10.04 -1.12 -8.81
C PHE A 139 11.40 -1.77 -8.55
N TYR A 140 12.44 -1.34 -9.25
CA TYR A 140 13.82 -1.84 -9.09
C TYR A 140 14.50 -1.23 -7.87
N ASN A 141 14.06 -0.02 -7.48
CA ASN A 141 14.68 0.78 -6.43
C ASN A 141 13.80 0.82 -5.18
N TYR A 142 12.75 1.63 -5.22
CA TYR A 142 11.95 1.96 -4.05
C TYR A 142 11.02 0.80 -3.64
N TYR A 143 10.20 0.30 -4.58
CA TYR A 143 9.24 -0.74 -4.25
C TYR A 143 9.87 -2.12 -4.08
N LYS A 144 11.13 -2.35 -4.46
CA LYS A 144 11.83 -3.62 -4.23
C LYS A 144 11.73 -4.08 -2.77
N SER A 145 11.76 -3.15 -1.82
CA SER A 145 11.60 -3.41 -0.37
C SER A 145 10.15 -3.62 0.10
N LYS A 146 9.17 -3.32 -0.76
CA LYS A 146 7.72 -3.41 -0.51
C LYS A 146 7.08 -4.65 -1.15
N LEU A 147 7.83 -5.33 -2.02
CA LEU A 147 7.40 -6.59 -2.62
C LEU A 147 7.43 -7.72 -1.58
N ILE A 148 6.40 -8.56 -1.61
CA ILE A 148 6.28 -9.73 -0.74
C ILE A 148 6.70 -10.95 -1.55
N SER A 149 7.84 -11.54 -1.24
CA SER A 149 8.33 -12.75 -1.92
C SER A 149 7.64 -14.01 -1.43
N GLU A 150 7.45 -14.98 -2.33
CA GLU A 150 6.98 -16.34 -1.99
C GLU A 150 7.89 -17.06 -0.98
N ASN A 151 9.16 -16.69 -0.92
CA ASN A 151 10.14 -17.25 0.01
C ASN A 151 10.08 -16.59 1.40
N TYR A 152 9.36 -15.47 1.55
CA TYR A 152 9.31 -14.75 2.80
C TYR A 152 8.33 -15.41 3.78
N SER A 153 8.81 -15.65 5.01
CA SER A 153 7.99 -16.12 6.12
C SER A 153 8.52 -15.60 7.44
N TYR A 154 7.64 -15.45 8.44
CA TYR A 154 8.00 -15.00 9.78
C TYR A 154 7.20 -15.74 10.84
N LEU A 155 7.74 -15.80 12.06
CA LEU A 155 7.06 -16.38 13.21
C LEU A 155 6.26 -15.31 13.95
N TYR A 156 5.04 -15.67 14.38
CA TYR A 156 4.24 -14.83 15.27
C TYR A 156 3.53 -15.69 16.32
N THR A 157 3.28 -15.11 17.49
CA THR A 157 2.51 -15.75 18.55
C THR A 157 1.05 -15.35 18.41
N ASN A 158 0.14 -16.33 18.33
CA ASN A 158 -1.28 -16.04 18.24
C ASN A 158 -1.89 -15.69 19.62
N GLN A 159 -3.17 -15.32 19.64
CA GLN A 159 -3.89 -14.98 20.89
C GLN A 159 -3.98 -16.15 21.89
N ARG A 160 -3.70 -17.39 21.47
CA ARG A 160 -3.68 -18.59 22.32
C ARG A 160 -2.29 -18.90 22.88
N GLY A 161 -1.30 -18.06 22.59
CA GLY A 161 0.09 -18.28 23.00
C GLY A 161 0.86 -19.27 22.12
N GLU A 162 0.28 -19.72 21.00
CA GLU A 162 0.95 -20.66 20.08
C GLU A 162 1.79 -19.90 19.05
N THR A 163 3.05 -20.32 18.87
CA THR A 163 3.90 -19.81 17.78
C THR A 163 3.46 -20.42 16.45
N LYS A 164 3.17 -19.57 15.47
CA LYS A 164 2.78 -19.95 14.10
C LYS A 164 3.68 -19.29 13.07
N ILE A 165 3.83 -19.95 11.93
CA ILE A 165 4.53 -19.40 10.76
C ILE A 165 3.50 -18.67 9.89
N ALA A 166 3.74 -17.39 9.63
CA ALA A 166 3.02 -16.61 8.63
C ALA A 166 3.80 -16.63 7.31
N ARG A 167 3.07 -16.87 6.21
CA ARG A 167 3.58 -16.78 4.83
C ARG A 167 2.74 -15.72 4.11
N PRO A 168 3.13 -14.44 4.11
CA PRO A 168 2.25 -13.37 3.66
C PRO A 168 2.02 -13.35 2.14
N PHE A 169 2.92 -13.94 1.34
CA PHE A 169 2.72 -14.09 -0.10
C PHE A 169 1.46 -14.94 -0.37
N ALA A 170 0.44 -14.27 -0.91
CA ALA A 170 -0.83 -14.86 -1.30
C ALA A 170 -1.48 -13.93 -2.34
N PRO A 171 -1.05 -13.96 -3.61
CA PRO A 171 -1.62 -13.09 -4.63
C PRO A 171 -3.12 -13.35 -4.80
N ASP A 172 -3.92 -12.28 -4.77
CA ASP A 172 -5.38 -12.35 -4.95
C ASP A 172 -5.77 -12.51 -6.43
N ILE A 173 -4.80 -12.34 -7.33
CA ILE A 173 -5.00 -12.34 -8.78
C ILE A 173 -4.27 -13.52 -9.40
N VAL A 174 -4.95 -14.20 -10.32
CA VAL A 174 -4.36 -15.29 -11.09
C VAL A 174 -3.26 -14.72 -11.97
N HIS A 175 -2.06 -15.28 -11.85
CA HIS A 175 -0.89 -14.88 -12.63
C HIS A 175 -0.76 -15.72 -13.90
N THR A 176 -0.16 -15.13 -14.93
CA THR A 176 0.23 -15.82 -16.15
C THR A 176 1.49 -16.64 -15.88
N PRO A 177 1.57 -17.90 -16.34
CA PRO A 177 2.80 -18.68 -16.25
C PRO A 177 3.98 -17.97 -16.94
N PRO A 178 5.17 -17.89 -16.30
CA PRO A 178 6.31 -17.17 -16.87
C PRO A 178 6.94 -17.98 -18.02
N GLU A 179 6.67 -17.57 -19.26
CA GLU A 179 7.25 -18.14 -20.46
C GLU A 179 8.49 -17.35 -20.91
N LYS A 180 9.64 -18.01 -21.01
CA LYS A 180 10.93 -17.35 -21.28
C LYS A 180 10.93 -16.52 -22.56
N SER A 181 10.41 -17.07 -23.66
CA SER A 181 10.35 -16.37 -24.96
C SER A 181 9.49 -15.13 -24.88
N LEU A 182 8.29 -15.24 -24.31
CA LEU A 182 7.36 -14.13 -24.18
C LEU A 182 7.93 -13.01 -23.29
N ILE A 183 8.59 -13.36 -22.18
CA ILE A 183 9.25 -12.39 -21.30
C ILE A 183 10.35 -11.64 -22.06
N ALA A 184 11.21 -12.37 -22.78
CA ALA A 184 12.26 -11.76 -23.58
C ALA A 184 11.67 -10.84 -24.65
N ASP A 185 10.65 -11.28 -25.38
CA ASP A 185 9.97 -10.48 -26.40
C ASP A 185 9.38 -9.19 -25.82
N GLN A 186 8.74 -9.23 -24.64
CA GLN A 186 8.20 -8.03 -23.98
C GLN A 186 9.30 -7.08 -23.50
N ILE A 187 10.45 -7.60 -23.03
CA ILE A 187 11.60 -6.77 -22.64
C ILE A 187 12.21 -6.08 -23.88
N PHE A 188 12.37 -6.82 -24.98
CA PHE A 188 12.96 -6.29 -26.21
C PHE A 188 12.00 -5.43 -27.03
N ALA A 189 10.68 -5.54 -26.82
CA ALA A 189 9.67 -4.71 -27.46
C ALA A 189 9.73 -3.23 -27.03
N LEU A 190 10.40 -2.91 -25.91
CA LEU A 190 10.63 -1.52 -25.51
C LEU A 190 11.74 -0.89 -26.35
N GLU A 191 11.41 0.27 -26.91
CA GLU A 191 12.35 1.10 -27.66
C GLU A 191 13.52 1.52 -26.78
N ARG A 192 14.69 1.72 -27.40
CA ARG A 192 15.95 1.93 -26.67
C ARG A 192 15.90 3.14 -25.73
N GLU A 193 15.17 4.18 -26.13
CA GLU A 193 14.97 5.43 -25.39
C GLU A 193 14.11 5.24 -24.14
N GLU A 194 13.20 4.25 -24.14
CA GLU A 194 12.27 4.00 -23.03
C GLU A 194 12.87 3.04 -21.99
N ARG A 195 13.87 2.23 -22.38
CA ARG A 195 14.49 1.21 -21.52
C ARG A 195 14.92 1.73 -20.15
N GLU A 196 15.49 2.94 -20.09
CA GLU A 196 15.91 3.51 -18.81
C GLU A 196 14.73 3.72 -17.85
N ALA A 197 13.57 4.16 -18.35
CA ALA A 197 12.38 4.38 -17.53
C ALA A 197 11.81 3.08 -16.93
N PHE A 198 12.12 1.92 -17.56
CA PHE A 198 11.72 0.59 -17.11
C PHE A 198 12.84 -0.19 -16.42
N GLY A 199 13.98 0.45 -16.13
CA GLY A 199 15.10 -0.24 -15.49
C GLY A 199 15.65 -1.38 -16.37
N ILE A 200 15.72 -1.15 -17.68
CA ILE A 200 16.33 -2.07 -18.64
C ILE A 200 17.65 -1.46 -19.11
N PRO A 201 18.76 -2.23 -19.19
CA PRO A 201 20.02 -1.73 -19.72
C PRO A 201 19.88 -1.24 -21.16
N ILE A 202 20.34 0.00 -21.41
CA ILE A 202 20.24 0.65 -22.72
C ILE A 202 21.01 -0.14 -23.80
N GLY A 203 22.09 -0.82 -23.41
CA GLY A 203 22.90 -1.67 -24.28
C GLY A 203 22.48 -3.14 -24.35
N LEU A 204 21.36 -3.55 -23.74
CA LEU A 204 20.91 -4.94 -23.71
C LEU A 204 20.85 -5.54 -25.13
N GLN A 205 21.62 -6.62 -25.35
CA GLN A 205 21.72 -7.35 -26.61
C GLN A 205 21.04 -8.73 -26.56
N SER A 206 21.26 -9.49 -25.48
CA SER A 206 20.64 -10.81 -25.30
C SER A 206 20.30 -11.09 -23.85
N ILE A 207 19.34 -12.01 -23.67
CA ILE A 207 19.00 -12.63 -22.39
C ILE A 207 19.24 -14.12 -22.58
N ASP A 208 20.24 -14.66 -21.90
CA ASP A 208 20.77 -16.00 -22.17
C ASP A 208 20.05 -17.04 -21.29
N GLU A 209 19.99 -16.79 -19.99
CA GLU A 209 19.30 -17.63 -19.01
C GLU A 209 18.28 -16.83 -18.20
N ILE A 210 17.20 -17.49 -17.81
CA ILE A 210 16.13 -16.93 -16.98
C ILE A 210 15.72 -17.96 -15.92
N SER A 211 15.65 -17.50 -14.68
CA SER A 211 14.87 -18.08 -13.58
C SER A 211 13.99 -16.99 -12.96
N PHE A 212 13.08 -17.33 -12.05
CA PHE A 212 12.18 -16.33 -11.47
C PHE A 212 11.85 -16.62 -10.01
N THR A 213 11.55 -15.53 -9.28
CA THR A 213 10.92 -15.56 -7.96
C THR A 213 9.55 -14.91 -8.07
N LYS A 214 8.51 -15.58 -7.54
CA LYS A 214 7.18 -14.97 -7.44
C LYS A 214 7.12 -13.98 -6.29
N MET A 215 6.54 -12.83 -6.58
CA MET A 215 6.34 -11.75 -5.63
C MET A 215 4.92 -11.20 -5.74
N SER A 216 4.47 -10.48 -4.72
CA SER A 216 3.25 -9.70 -4.78
C SER A 216 3.48 -8.26 -4.32
N PHE A 217 2.70 -7.35 -4.87
CA PHE A 217 2.65 -5.95 -4.47
C PHE A 217 1.25 -5.63 -3.95
N GLN A 218 1.17 -4.96 -2.81
CA GLN A 218 -0.11 -4.58 -2.22
C GLN A 218 -0.63 -3.31 -2.90
N VAL A 219 -1.61 -3.45 -3.78
CA VAL A 219 -2.35 -2.34 -4.38
C VAL A 219 -3.63 -2.10 -3.60
N LEU A 220 -4.01 -0.85 -3.44
CA LEU A 220 -5.25 -0.49 -2.76
C LEU A 220 -6.32 -0.16 -3.81
N VAL A 221 -7.55 -0.56 -3.55
CA VAL A 221 -8.71 -0.17 -4.34
C VAL A 221 -9.51 0.81 -3.50
N SER A 222 -9.58 2.06 -3.96
CA SER A 222 -10.41 3.11 -3.39
C SER A 222 -11.80 3.06 -3.97
N VAL A 223 -12.82 3.17 -3.12
CA VAL A 223 -14.22 3.31 -3.53
C VAL A 223 -14.73 4.66 -3.06
N SER A 224 -15.08 5.53 -4.00
CA SER A 224 -15.65 6.85 -3.71
C SER A 224 -16.97 7.07 -4.44
N LYS A 225 -17.78 7.99 -3.96
CA LYS A 225 -19.07 8.37 -4.57
C LYS A 225 -19.00 9.82 -5.02
N SER A 226 -19.30 10.09 -6.29
CA SER A 226 -19.52 11.44 -6.80
C SER A 226 -20.95 11.55 -7.29
N ASN A 227 -21.73 12.48 -6.71
CA ASN A 227 -23.16 12.59 -6.98
C ASN A 227 -23.91 11.25 -6.80
N LYS A 228 -24.23 10.57 -7.91
CA LYS A 228 -24.92 9.26 -7.94
C LYS A 228 -24.06 8.11 -8.48
N GLU A 229 -22.82 8.37 -8.85
CA GLU A 229 -21.94 7.37 -9.44
C GLU A 229 -20.85 6.95 -8.46
N LEU A 230 -20.60 5.64 -8.39
CA LEU A 230 -19.46 5.10 -7.68
C LEU A 230 -18.25 5.10 -8.62
N ILE A 231 -17.11 5.51 -8.07
CA ILE A 231 -15.82 5.51 -8.74
C ILE A 231 -14.93 4.58 -7.93
N LYS A 232 -14.49 3.50 -8.59
CA LYS A 232 -13.61 2.49 -8.00
C LYS A 232 -12.28 2.52 -8.75
N GLU A 233 -11.18 2.72 -8.05
CA GLU A 233 -9.90 3.02 -8.68
C GLU A 233 -8.72 2.50 -7.85
N LEU A 234 -7.62 2.17 -8.51
CA LEU A 234 -6.40 1.76 -7.82
C LEU A 234 -5.65 2.96 -7.24
N ILE A 235 -5.16 2.82 -6.01
CA ILE A 235 -4.22 3.76 -5.38
C ILE A 235 -3.03 2.98 -4.79
N ASP A 236 -1.89 3.64 -4.72
CA ASP A 236 -0.67 3.10 -4.14
C ASP A 236 -0.60 3.38 -2.64
N GLY A 237 -0.64 2.32 -1.84
CA GLY A 237 -0.49 2.42 -0.38
C GLY A 237 0.92 2.83 0.08
N TYR A 238 1.91 2.85 -0.79
CA TYR A 238 3.30 3.16 -0.47
C TYR A 238 3.84 4.41 -1.17
N ALA A 239 2.99 5.19 -1.83
CA ALA A 239 3.47 6.31 -2.64
C ALA A 239 4.28 7.30 -1.79
N ILE A 240 5.37 7.81 -2.36
CA ILE A 240 6.17 8.85 -1.73
C ILE A 240 5.59 10.18 -2.15
N PHE A 241 4.97 10.89 -1.22
CA PHE A 241 4.57 12.27 -1.44
C PHE A 241 5.62 13.23 -0.89
N SER A 242 6.23 14.02 -1.76
CA SER A 242 7.13 15.11 -1.39
C SER A 242 6.43 16.45 -1.63
N LEU A 243 6.62 17.41 -0.70
CA LEU A 243 6.07 18.76 -0.82
C LEU A 243 6.60 19.55 -2.02
N ARG A 244 7.62 19.02 -2.72
CA ARG A 244 8.20 19.62 -3.94
C ARG A 244 7.59 19.07 -5.22
N ASP A 245 6.70 18.08 -5.13
CA ASP A 245 6.13 17.44 -6.29
C ASP A 245 5.10 18.38 -6.93
N GLU A 246 5.11 18.48 -8.26
CA GLU A 246 4.11 19.25 -9.01
C GLU A 246 2.73 18.56 -9.00
N LEU A 247 2.71 17.29 -8.58
CA LEU A 247 1.50 16.46 -8.49
C LEU A 247 0.77 16.68 -7.16
N SER A 248 -0.56 16.65 -7.25
CA SER A 248 -1.44 16.58 -6.08
C SER A 248 -1.31 15.24 -5.34
N TYR A 249 -1.79 15.15 -4.09
CA TYR A 249 -1.66 13.92 -3.30
C TYR A 249 -2.39 12.76 -3.97
N TYR A 250 -3.58 13.03 -4.54
CA TYR A 250 -4.31 12.05 -5.34
C TYR A 250 -3.49 11.56 -6.54
N GLN A 251 -2.89 12.47 -7.31
CA GLN A 251 -2.13 12.10 -8.50
C GLN A 251 -0.91 11.25 -8.15
N THR A 252 -0.17 11.59 -7.09
CA THR A 252 0.97 10.80 -6.60
C THR A 252 0.55 9.38 -6.22
N LEU A 253 -0.62 9.21 -5.59
CA LEU A 253 -1.15 7.88 -5.25
C LEU A 253 -1.57 7.07 -6.48
N ARG A 254 -1.81 7.69 -7.64
CA ARG A 254 -2.29 7.02 -8.86
C ARG A 254 -1.18 6.64 -9.82
N GLU A 255 -0.13 7.45 -9.91
CA GLU A 255 0.89 7.41 -10.96
C GLU A 255 1.44 5.99 -11.21
N ASN A 256 1.89 5.31 -10.16
CA ASN A 256 2.59 4.02 -10.30
C ASN A 256 1.67 2.79 -10.37
N VAL A 257 0.39 2.94 -10.02
CA VAL A 257 -0.59 1.83 -10.01
C VAL A 257 -1.53 1.84 -11.22
N ILE A 258 -1.59 2.94 -11.97
CA ILE A 258 -2.31 3.03 -13.25
C ILE A 258 -1.92 1.90 -14.21
N PHE A 259 -0.64 1.50 -14.17
CA PHE A 259 -0.14 0.39 -14.97
C PHE A 259 -0.91 -0.92 -14.74
N PHE A 260 -1.27 -1.21 -13.49
CA PHE A 260 -2.04 -2.40 -13.10
C PHE A 260 -3.54 -2.25 -13.36
N GLU A 261 -4.05 -1.02 -13.33
CA GLU A 261 -5.48 -0.73 -13.42
C GLU A 261 -6.08 -1.17 -14.75
N GLN A 262 -5.31 -1.09 -15.84
CA GLN A 262 -5.75 -1.53 -17.17
C GLN A 262 -6.23 -2.99 -17.17
N GLN A 263 -5.57 -3.86 -16.40
CA GLN A 263 -5.90 -5.29 -16.34
C GLN A 263 -7.03 -5.60 -15.37
N LEU A 264 -7.27 -4.71 -14.41
CA LEU A 264 -8.20 -4.95 -13.32
C LEU A 264 -9.47 -4.11 -13.40
N ASN A 265 -9.55 -3.13 -14.29
CA ASN A 265 -10.61 -2.13 -14.31
C ASN A 265 -12.01 -2.75 -14.27
N GLU A 266 -12.31 -3.68 -15.18
CA GLU A 266 -13.62 -4.35 -15.23
C GLU A 266 -13.98 -5.10 -13.93
N ARG A 267 -12.99 -5.75 -13.31
CA ARG A 267 -13.18 -6.49 -12.06
C ARG A 267 -13.31 -5.54 -10.86
N ILE A 268 -12.51 -4.48 -10.83
CA ILE A 268 -12.53 -3.47 -9.76
C ILE A 268 -13.84 -2.71 -9.79
N GLN A 269 -14.39 -2.35 -10.95
CA GLN A 269 -15.69 -1.67 -10.99
C GLN A 269 -16.79 -2.51 -10.33
N ASN A 270 -16.70 -3.84 -10.35
CA ASN A 270 -17.70 -4.73 -9.76
C ASN A 270 -17.47 -5.10 -8.29
N ILE A 271 -16.45 -4.56 -7.64
CA ILE A 271 -16.11 -4.95 -6.26
C ILE A 271 -17.11 -4.38 -5.24
N GLU A 272 -17.52 -5.19 -4.29
CA GLU A 272 -18.42 -4.83 -3.20
C GLU A 272 -17.81 -5.26 -1.86
N PHE A 273 -18.04 -4.46 -0.82
CA PHE A 273 -17.84 -4.91 0.55
C PHE A 273 -18.93 -5.90 0.96
N LYS A 274 -18.51 -6.96 1.64
CA LYS A 274 -19.38 -8.02 2.17
C LYS A 274 -19.08 -8.28 3.63
N LEU A 275 -20.07 -8.81 4.34
CA LEU A 275 -19.90 -9.38 5.67
C LEU A 275 -20.04 -10.89 5.56
N MET A 276 -19.10 -11.63 6.17
CA MET A 276 -19.17 -13.08 6.23
C MET A 276 -19.09 -13.55 7.69
N VAL A 277 -19.95 -14.51 8.04
CA VAL A 277 -19.93 -15.16 9.34
C VAL A 277 -19.02 -16.40 9.27
N PRO A 278 -17.96 -16.48 10.09
CA PRO A 278 -17.07 -17.62 10.08
C PRO A 278 -17.78 -18.88 10.58
N PHE A 279 -17.36 -20.04 10.10
CA PHE A 279 -17.97 -21.31 10.47
C PHE A 279 -17.80 -21.59 11.97
N GLN A 280 -18.90 -21.82 12.68
CA GLN A 280 -18.84 -22.17 14.10
C GLN A 280 -18.28 -23.58 14.27
N LYS A 281 -17.17 -23.72 15.00
CA LYS A 281 -16.66 -25.04 15.37
C LYS A 281 -17.63 -25.71 16.34
N LYS A 282 -17.91 -27.01 16.14
CA LYS A 282 -18.90 -27.78 16.92
C LYS A 282 -18.69 -27.70 18.45
N ASP A 283 -17.45 -27.48 18.90
CA ASP A 283 -17.10 -27.44 20.32
C ASP A 283 -17.03 -26.01 20.91
N SER A 284 -17.40 -24.98 20.14
CA SER A 284 -17.37 -23.58 20.59
C SER A 284 -18.76 -23.06 20.92
N ASN A 285 -18.96 -22.68 22.19
CA ASN A 285 -20.18 -21.98 22.62
C ASN A 285 -20.21 -20.49 22.20
N GLU A 286 -19.09 -19.94 21.70
CA GLU A 286 -19.05 -18.57 21.20
C GLU A 286 -19.68 -18.49 19.81
N LYS A 287 -20.67 -17.59 19.67
CA LYS A 287 -21.24 -17.26 18.36
C LYS A 287 -20.18 -16.52 17.53
N PRO A 288 -19.93 -16.94 16.28
CA PRO A 288 -19.01 -16.24 15.40
C PRO A 288 -19.54 -14.83 15.08
N PHE A 289 -18.66 -13.83 15.13
CA PHE A 289 -18.99 -12.47 14.69
C PHE A 289 -18.76 -12.32 13.18
N PRO A 290 -19.65 -11.61 12.46
CA PRO A 290 -19.41 -11.27 11.06
C PRO A 290 -18.12 -10.47 10.92
N TYR A 291 -17.40 -10.68 9.82
CA TYR A 291 -16.19 -9.94 9.51
C TYR A 291 -16.25 -9.37 8.10
N LEU A 292 -15.55 -8.25 7.89
CA LEU A 292 -15.52 -7.54 6.61
C LEU A 292 -14.63 -8.27 5.58
N THR A 293 -15.18 -8.46 4.38
CA THR A 293 -14.54 -9.08 3.21
C THR A 293 -15.04 -8.41 1.91
N THR A 294 -14.71 -8.95 0.74
CA THR A 294 -15.21 -8.51 -0.56
C THR A 294 -15.73 -9.67 -1.40
N ASN A 295 -16.41 -9.37 -2.50
CA ASN A 295 -16.76 -10.35 -3.53
C ASN A 295 -15.60 -10.71 -4.47
N TRP A 296 -14.36 -10.27 -4.22
CA TRP A 296 -13.21 -10.49 -5.13
C TRP A 296 -13.02 -11.95 -5.60
N PRO A 297 -13.13 -12.98 -4.72
CA PRO A 297 -12.96 -14.38 -5.14
C PRO A 297 -14.00 -14.87 -6.15
N GLU A 298 -15.15 -14.20 -6.23
CA GLU A 298 -16.26 -14.56 -7.11
C GLU A 298 -16.62 -13.43 -8.08
N ILE A 299 -15.74 -12.44 -8.25
CA ILE A 299 -16.03 -11.16 -8.91
C ILE A 299 -16.61 -11.32 -10.33
N ASP A 300 -16.19 -12.37 -11.04
CA ASP A 300 -16.66 -12.65 -12.41
C ASP A 300 -18.15 -13.06 -12.49
N ARG A 301 -18.76 -13.40 -11.35
CA ARG A 301 -20.21 -13.66 -11.23
C ARG A 301 -21.04 -12.39 -11.03
N TYR A 302 -20.41 -11.26 -10.70
CA TYR A 302 -21.07 -10.01 -10.30
C TYR A 302 -20.90 -8.94 -11.39
N LYS A 303 -21.39 -9.18 -12.61
CA LYS A 303 -21.15 -8.29 -13.76
C LYS A 303 -21.91 -6.94 -13.74
N ASP A 304 -22.91 -6.81 -12.87
CA ASP A 304 -23.80 -5.64 -12.78
C ASP A 304 -23.63 -4.87 -11.45
N SER A 305 -22.46 -5.01 -10.80
CA SER A 305 -22.17 -4.46 -9.46
C SER A 305 -21.46 -3.10 -9.49
N ASN A 306 -21.32 -2.48 -10.66
CA ASN A 306 -20.63 -1.21 -10.85
C ASN A 306 -21.15 -0.09 -9.93
N ASN A 307 -22.46 -0.03 -9.69
CA ASN A 307 -23.09 0.98 -8.84
C ASN A 307 -23.33 0.52 -7.40
N LYS A 308 -22.78 -0.63 -7.00
CA LYS A 308 -22.91 -1.16 -5.64
C LYS A 308 -21.58 -1.06 -4.89
N CYS A 309 -21.63 -0.57 -3.66
CA CYS A 309 -20.50 -0.49 -2.73
C CYS A 309 -20.62 -1.55 -1.63
N TYR A 310 -21.85 -1.82 -1.17
CA TYR A 310 -22.14 -2.64 0.00
C TYR A 310 -23.13 -3.74 -0.36
N ASN A 311 -22.87 -4.93 0.19
CA ASN A 311 -23.76 -6.08 0.10
C ASN A 311 -23.82 -6.75 1.47
N PHE A 312 -24.60 -6.13 2.36
CA PHE A 312 -24.75 -6.54 3.75
C PHE A 312 -26.19 -6.92 4.04
N SER A 313 -26.40 -8.07 4.67
CA SER A 313 -27.68 -8.34 5.32
C SER A 313 -27.83 -7.39 6.52
N SER A 314 -29.05 -6.95 6.80
CA SER A 314 -29.30 -6.07 7.95
C SER A 314 -28.92 -6.73 9.28
N GLU A 315 -29.11 -8.05 9.40
CA GLU A 315 -28.73 -8.81 10.60
C GLU A 315 -27.21 -8.83 10.82
N ASP A 316 -26.45 -9.19 9.78
CA ASP A 316 -24.99 -9.26 9.86
C ASP A 316 -24.39 -7.87 10.13
N LEU A 317 -24.95 -6.83 9.50
CA LEU A 317 -24.51 -5.46 9.72
C LEU A 317 -24.74 -5.00 11.16
N ILE A 318 -25.91 -5.27 11.74
CA ILE A 318 -26.19 -4.94 13.15
C ILE A 318 -25.20 -5.67 14.07
N ASN A 319 -24.94 -6.96 13.82
CA ASN A 319 -24.00 -7.75 14.61
C ASN A 319 -22.57 -7.23 14.48
N PHE A 320 -22.14 -6.85 13.27
CA PHE A 320 -20.84 -6.24 13.00
C PHE A 320 -20.67 -4.88 13.68
N LEU A 321 -21.69 -4.01 13.62
CA LEU A 321 -21.63 -2.68 14.27
C LEU A 321 -21.59 -2.78 15.80
N LYS A 322 -22.27 -3.78 16.39
CA LYS A 322 -22.24 -4.06 17.84
C LYS A 322 -20.94 -4.67 18.35
N ALA A 323 -20.22 -5.39 17.48
CA ALA A 323 -18.99 -6.07 17.84
C ALA A 323 -17.91 -5.09 18.31
N ASP A 324 -17.23 -5.43 19.40
CA ASP A 324 -16.15 -4.59 19.96
C ASP A 324 -14.87 -4.69 19.12
N MET A 325 -13.92 -3.80 19.40
CA MET A 325 -12.61 -3.83 18.76
C MET A 325 -11.87 -5.15 19.04
N PRO A 326 -11.15 -5.72 18.05
CA PRO A 326 -10.91 -5.22 16.69
C PRO A 326 -11.95 -5.63 15.63
N PHE A 327 -13.06 -6.23 16.02
CA PHE A 327 -13.98 -6.92 15.11
C PHE A 327 -15.03 -5.99 14.47
N GLY A 328 -15.35 -4.86 15.11
CA GLY A 328 -16.42 -3.96 14.64
C GLY A 328 -16.34 -2.54 15.18
N PHE A 329 -17.50 -1.88 15.27
CA PHE A 329 -17.61 -0.47 15.67
C PHE A 329 -17.86 -0.25 17.16
N GLY A 330 -18.36 -1.24 17.88
CA GLY A 330 -18.67 -1.16 19.31
C GLY A 330 -19.91 -0.31 19.63
N ILE A 331 -20.80 -0.11 18.66
CA ILE A 331 -22.03 0.69 18.83
C ILE A 331 -23.09 -0.19 19.49
N LYS A 332 -23.23 -0.05 20.81
CA LYS A 332 -24.21 -0.82 21.59
C LYS A 332 -25.64 -0.31 21.32
N GLU A 333 -26.59 -1.24 21.40
CA GLU A 333 -28.03 -0.97 21.26
C GLU A 333 -28.47 -0.35 19.93
N ILE A 334 -27.74 -0.63 18.86
CA ILE A 334 -28.18 -0.28 17.52
C ILE A 334 -29.27 -1.23 17.02
N GLU A 335 -30.33 -0.66 16.46
CA GLU A 335 -31.46 -1.35 15.83
C GLU A 335 -31.54 -1.02 14.34
N ALA A 336 -32.33 -1.80 13.59
CA ALA A 336 -32.46 -1.63 12.14
C ALA A 336 -32.97 -0.24 11.74
N GLU A 337 -33.86 0.36 12.55
CA GLU A 337 -34.37 1.72 12.33
C GLU A 337 -33.30 2.81 12.45
N ASN A 338 -32.16 2.51 13.07
CA ASN A 338 -31.06 3.45 13.20
C ASN A 338 -30.08 3.36 12.03
N ILE A 339 -30.28 2.43 11.09
CA ILE A 339 -29.32 2.14 10.04
C ILE A 339 -29.98 2.37 8.67
N ILE A 340 -29.36 3.22 7.87
CA ILE A 340 -29.59 3.24 6.43
C ILE A 340 -28.54 2.30 5.81
N ASN A 341 -29.00 1.19 5.25
CA ASN A 341 -28.20 0.13 4.63
C ASN A 341 -28.60 -0.03 3.15
N ASP A 342 -28.18 0.93 2.33
CA ASP A 342 -28.39 0.90 0.89
C ASP A 342 -27.13 0.39 0.17
N GLU A 343 -27.26 0.00 -1.09
CA GLU A 343 -26.15 -0.54 -1.89
C GLU A 343 -24.96 0.43 -2.02
N ASP A 344 -25.17 1.74 -1.95
CA ASP A 344 -24.13 2.77 -2.12
C ASP A 344 -24.00 3.74 -0.92
N ASN A 345 -24.80 3.51 0.12
CA ASN A 345 -24.90 4.41 1.27
C ASN A 345 -25.13 3.64 2.57
N LEU A 346 -24.13 3.69 3.44
CA LEU A 346 -24.22 3.24 4.81
C LEU A 346 -24.19 4.44 5.75
N MET A 347 -25.24 4.62 6.54
CA MET A 347 -25.34 5.69 7.51
C MET A 347 -26.00 5.21 8.80
N ILE A 348 -25.46 5.66 9.93
CA ILE A 348 -25.94 5.31 11.26
C ILE A 348 -26.49 6.57 11.94
N ASN A 349 -27.73 6.48 12.40
CA ASN A 349 -28.42 7.52 13.14
C ASN A 349 -28.13 7.36 14.64
N ILE A 350 -27.34 8.28 15.20
CA ILE A 350 -26.92 8.29 16.60
C ILE A 350 -27.93 9.05 17.47
N ARG A 351 -28.40 8.41 18.53
CA ARG A 351 -29.34 8.95 19.53
C ARG A 351 -28.66 9.02 20.91
N VAL A 352 -29.29 9.71 21.87
CA VAL A 352 -28.73 9.87 23.23
C VAL A 352 -28.34 8.54 23.88
N ASN A 353 -29.15 7.47 23.71
CA ASN A 353 -28.86 6.17 24.33
C ASN A 353 -27.54 5.55 23.83
N HIS A 354 -27.21 5.72 22.55
CA HIS A 354 -25.94 5.24 21.98
C HIS A 354 -24.75 5.96 22.62
N LEU A 355 -24.87 7.28 22.87
CA LEU A 355 -23.82 8.06 23.54
C LEU A 355 -23.62 7.61 25.00
N LEU A 356 -24.70 7.35 25.73
CA LEU A 356 -24.67 6.94 27.14
C LEU A 356 -24.05 5.54 27.33
N LYS A 357 -24.23 4.65 26.35
CA LYS A 357 -23.72 3.26 26.40
C LYS A 357 -22.41 3.07 25.64
N SER A 358 -21.88 4.12 25.01
CA SER A 358 -20.59 4.08 24.33
C SER A 358 -19.45 3.97 25.34
N ILE A 359 -18.54 3.02 25.10
CA ILE A 359 -17.30 2.86 25.88
C ILE A 359 -16.43 4.12 25.75
N ASN A 360 -16.44 4.76 24.57
CA ASN A 360 -15.71 6.00 24.30
C ASN A 360 -16.64 7.04 23.68
N ARG A 361 -17.42 7.70 24.55
CA ARG A 361 -18.39 8.72 24.18
C ARG A 361 -17.75 9.93 23.49
N GLN A 362 -16.57 10.37 23.94
CA GLN A 362 -15.86 11.51 23.34
C GLN A 362 -15.48 11.22 21.89
N LYS A 363 -14.96 10.01 21.60
CA LYS A 363 -14.68 9.60 20.23
C LYS A 363 -15.96 9.60 19.38
N LEU A 364 -17.03 8.94 19.85
CA LEU A 364 -18.28 8.86 19.11
C LEU A 364 -18.89 10.25 18.84
N LEU A 365 -18.80 11.19 19.78
CA LEU A 365 -19.22 12.58 19.59
C LEU A 365 -18.35 13.30 18.55
N SER A 366 -17.03 13.17 18.63
CA SER A 366 -16.11 13.72 17.63
C SER A 366 -16.43 13.17 16.24
N ASP A 367 -16.61 11.86 16.10
CA ASP A 367 -16.92 11.22 14.82
C ASP A 367 -18.31 11.64 14.30
N LEU A 368 -19.29 11.83 15.20
CA LEU A 368 -20.61 12.34 14.86
C LEU A 368 -20.56 13.80 14.37
N ILE A 369 -19.77 14.67 15.01
CA ILE A 369 -19.52 16.06 14.57
C ILE A 369 -18.87 16.06 13.18
N ARG A 370 -17.88 15.17 12.98
CA ARG A 370 -17.24 14.94 11.67
C ARG A 370 -18.16 14.26 10.65
N LYS A 371 -19.32 13.77 11.09
CA LYS A 371 -20.33 12.99 10.33
C LYS A 371 -19.80 11.67 9.78
N ARG A 372 -18.65 11.18 10.26
CA ARG A 372 -18.01 9.94 9.80
C ARG A 372 -17.06 9.35 10.83
N ASP A 373 -16.90 8.03 10.79
CA ASP A 373 -15.77 7.30 11.38
C ASP A 373 -15.20 6.34 10.32
N TYR A 374 -13.95 5.95 10.50
CA TYR A 374 -13.36 4.88 9.71
C TYR A 374 -12.47 4.00 10.57
N LYS A 375 -12.37 2.72 10.18
CA LYS A 375 -11.53 1.75 10.88
C LYS A 375 -10.73 0.92 9.89
N ILE A 376 -9.52 0.56 10.32
CA ILE A 376 -8.66 -0.40 9.63
C ILE A 376 -8.93 -1.78 10.23
N PHE A 377 -9.41 -2.70 9.39
CA PHE A 377 -9.61 -4.09 9.71
C PHE A 377 -8.49 -4.92 9.08
N ASN A 378 -7.69 -5.54 9.93
CA ASN A 378 -6.62 -6.46 9.56
C ASN A 378 -7.03 -7.88 9.99
N ASN A 379 -8.10 -8.41 9.39
CA ASN A 379 -8.59 -9.72 9.79
C ASN A 379 -7.60 -10.81 9.35
N SER A 380 -7.18 -11.63 10.31
CA SER A 380 -6.16 -12.66 10.15
C SER A 380 -6.57 -13.83 9.25
N LEU A 381 -7.84 -13.91 8.86
CA LEU A 381 -8.38 -14.99 8.03
C LEU A 381 -8.11 -14.79 6.53
N GLU A 382 -8.16 -13.56 6.03
CA GLU A 382 -7.98 -13.27 4.60
C GLU A 382 -6.66 -12.59 4.27
N ARG A 383 -5.83 -12.27 5.27
CA ARG A 383 -4.54 -11.57 5.12
C ARG A 383 -4.64 -10.22 4.39
N ASN A 384 -5.85 -9.72 4.22
CA ASN A 384 -6.16 -8.47 3.53
C ASN A 384 -6.46 -7.37 4.54
N VAL A 385 -6.13 -6.15 4.13
CA VAL A 385 -6.34 -4.93 4.92
C VAL A 385 -7.53 -4.19 4.32
N PHE A 386 -8.50 -3.85 5.17
CA PHE A 386 -9.68 -3.08 4.79
C PHE A 386 -9.73 -1.79 5.59
N LEU A 387 -9.99 -0.67 4.93
CA LEU A 387 -10.36 0.58 5.54
C LEU A 387 -11.82 0.84 5.23
N PHE A 388 -12.65 0.91 6.24
CA PHE A 388 -14.10 0.99 6.04
C PHE A 388 -14.64 2.26 6.69
N PHE A 389 -15.39 3.05 5.92
CA PHE A 389 -16.04 4.26 6.40
C PHE A 389 -17.50 4.00 6.74
N ILE A 390 -17.94 4.59 7.83
CA ILE A 390 -19.36 4.71 8.19
C ILE A 390 -19.70 6.19 8.33
N ASN A 391 -20.87 6.58 7.83
CA ASN A 391 -21.38 7.94 8.02
C ASN A 391 -22.28 7.98 9.24
N TYR A 392 -22.28 9.12 9.91
CA TYR A 392 -23.14 9.39 11.05
C TYR A 392 -24.11 10.52 10.78
N SER A 393 -25.31 10.38 11.31
CA SER A 393 -26.32 11.42 11.40
C SER A 393 -26.99 11.37 12.76
N THR A 394 -27.83 12.37 13.06
CA THR A 394 -28.69 12.35 14.23
C THR A 394 -30.01 13.04 13.91
N ASP A 395 -31.13 12.39 14.21
CA ASP A 395 -32.46 13.01 14.23
C ASP A 395 -32.85 13.52 15.63
N ASP A 396 -32.21 13.00 16.67
CA ASP A 396 -32.44 13.27 18.10
C ASP A 396 -32.19 14.76 18.45
N PRO A 397 -33.22 15.52 18.88
CA PRO A 397 -33.08 16.93 19.21
C PRO A 397 -32.03 17.21 20.28
N VAL A 398 -31.89 16.34 21.28
CA VAL A 398 -30.94 16.53 22.38
C VAL A 398 -29.51 16.37 21.88
N VAL A 399 -29.27 15.42 20.97
CA VAL A 399 -27.94 15.23 20.37
C VAL A 399 -27.60 16.39 19.43
N LYS A 400 -28.58 16.92 18.67
CA LYS A 400 -28.39 18.12 17.84
C LYS A 400 -27.98 19.33 18.68
N GLU A 401 -28.70 19.59 19.78
CA GLU A 401 -28.35 20.66 20.71
C GLU A 401 -26.98 20.45 21.35
N LEU A 402 -26.62 19.20 21.69
CA LEU A 402 -25.30 18.87 22.23
C LEU A 402 -24.17 19.12 21.22
N ILE A 403 -24.35 18.78 19.95
CA ILE A 403 -23.37 19.06 18.89
C ILE A 403 -23.15 20.57 18.76
N GLU A 404 -24.24 21.33 18.67
CA GLU A 404 -24.19 22.79 18.59
C GLU A 404 -23.47 23.38 19.81
N PHE A 405 -23.79 22.89 21.01
CA PHE A 405 -23.12 23.28 22.25
C PHE A 405 -21.62 23.01 22.23
N ILE A 406 -21.18 21.84 21.75
CA ILE A 406 -19.75 21.48 21.66
C ILE A 406 -19.02 22.41 20.69
N GLU A 407 -19.61 22.70 19.52
CA GLU A 407 -19.01 23.61 18.54
C GLU A 407 -18.85 25.02 19.13
N LEU A 408 -19.86 25.52 19.84
CA LEU A 408 -19.83 26.83 20.49
C LEU A 408 -18.83 26.88 21.66
N ILE A 409 -18.70 25.81 22.45
CA ILE A 409 -17.72 25.75 23.54
C ILE A 409 -16.28 25.72 23.02
N LYS A 410 -16.00 25.21 21.81
CA LYS A 410 -14.62 25.31 21.28
C LYS A 410 -14.17 26.76 21.11
N GLU A 411 -15.09 27.69 20.91
CA GLU A 411 -14.81 29.13 20.82
C GLU A 411 -14.65 29.80 22.19
N TYR A 412 -15.07 29.12 23.26
CA TYR A 412 -15.04 29.59 24.64
C TYR A 412 -13.63 29.97 25.13
N HIS A 413 -12.57 29.36 24.59
CA HIS A 413 -11.19 29.70 24.94
C HIS A 413 -10.84 31.19 24.76
N ARG A 414 -11.69 31.99 24.08
CA ARG A 414 -11.52 33.42 23.84
C ARG A 414 -12.13 34.33 24.92
N PHE A 415 -13.02 33.85 25.81
CA PHE A 415 -13.71 34.68 26.81
C PHE A 415 -14.11 33.88 28.08
N PRO A 416 -14.58 34.51 29.18
CA PRO A 416 -15.00 33.82 30.43
C PRO A 416 -16.38 33.11 30.36
N PHE A 417 -16.56 31.99 31.09
CA PHE A 417 -17.67 31.02 30.85
C PHE A 417 -19.01 31.61 31.20
N SER A 418 -19.03 32.48 32.21
CA SER A 418 -20.14 33.35 32.53
C SER A 418 -20.67 34.13 31.32
N ARG A 419 -19.79 34.72 30.50
CA ARG A 419 -20.20 35.43 29.27
C ARG A 419 -20.75 34.50 28.20
N PHE A 420 -20.26 33.25 28.15
CA PHE A 420 -20.81 32.24 27.26
C PHE A 420 -22.26 31.90 27.62
N ILE A 421 -22.54 31.75 28.93
CA ILE A 421 -23.89 31.48 29.45
C ILE A 421 -24.84 32.65 29.14
N GLU A 422 -24.40 33.88 29.36
CA GLU A 422 -25.18 35.09 29.07
C GLU A 422 -25.52 35.22 27.58
N SER A 423 -24.56 34.88 26.69
CA SER A 423 -24.74 34.96 25.24
C SER A 423 -25.58 33.80 24.67
N HIS A 424 -25.70 32.68 25.38
CA HIS A 424 -26.43 31.50 24.93
C HIS A 424 -27.44 30.99 25.98
N PRO A 425 -28.48 31.78 26.30
CA PRO A 425 -29.42 31.48 27.39
C PRO A 425 -30.21 30.17 27.17
N LYS A 426 -30.33 29.72 25.91
CA LYS A 426 -30.96 28.45 25.56
C LYS A 426 -30.33 27.23 26.24
N PHE A 427 -29.05 27.30 26.61
CA PHE A 427 -28.34 26.20 27.26
C PHE A 427 -28.32 26.28 28.78
N ALA A 428 -28.72 27.41 29.38
CA ALA A 428 -28.56 27.67 30.81
C ALA A 428 -29.15 26.55 31.70
N ASN A 429 -30.33 26.03 31.33
CA ASN A 429 -31.01 24.97 32.11
C ASN A 429 -30.42 23.56 31.91
N ASN A 430 -29.66 23.34 30.83
CA ASN A 430 -29.12 22.03 30.46
C ASN A 430 -27.58 21.98 30.47
N ILE A 431 -26.91 23.05 30.88
CA ILE A 431 -25.46 23.22 30.72
C ILE A 431 -24.67 22.13 31.44
N ARG A 432 -25.05 21.81 32.70
CA ARG A 432 -24.44 20.73 33.48
C ARG A 432 -24.54 19.39 32.75
N ARG A 433 -25.71 19.09 32.17
CA ARG A 433 -25.96 17.85 31.41
C ARG A 433 -25.12 17.81 30.13
N PHE A 434 -25.02 18.92 29.41
CA PHE A 434 -24.23 18.97 28.18
C PHE A 434 -22.73 18.93 28.41
N LEU A 435 -22.21 19.59 29.44
CA LEU A 435 -20.80 19.46 29.85
C LEU A 435 -20.47 18.01 30.24
N LEU A 436 -21.37 17.36 31.00
CA LEU A 436 -21.21 15.96 31.35
C LEU A 436 -21.25 15.05 30.12
N LEU A 437 -22.16 15.28 29.16
CA LEU A 437 -22.26 14.48 27.94
C LEU A 437 -21.08 14.71 26.98
N ALA A 438 -20.61 15.94 26.84
CA ALA A 438 -19.43 16.30 26.07
C ALA A 438 -18.13 15.73 26.68
N GLY A 439 -18.14 15.46 27.99
CA GLY A 439 -16.95 15.03 28.72
C GLY A 439 -15.99 16.18 29.03
N GLU A 440 -16.51 17.41 29.10
CA GLU A 440 -15.79 18.64 29.45
C GLU A 440 -15.76 18.82 30.98
N PHE A 441 -15.07 17.90 31.67
CA PHE A 441 -15.09 17.84 33.14
C PHE A 441 -14.46 19.06 33.81
N ASP A 442 -13.42 19.65 33.22
CA ASP A 442 -12.77 20.85 33.76
C ASP A 442 -13.71 22.08 33.73
N LEU A 443 -14.51 22.20 32.66
CA LEU A 443 -15.52 23.27 32.55
C LEU A 443 -16.69 22.99 33.48
N LEU A 444 -17.08 21.73 33.64
CA LEU A 444 -18.12 21.32 34.58
C LEU A 444 -17.72 21.66 36.02
N GLU A 445 -16.48 21.39 36.42
CA GLU A 445 -15.97 21.73 37.75
C GLU A 445 -16.00 23.24 37.99
N LYS A 446 -15.51 24.05 37.05
CA LYS A 446 -15.55 25.51 37.15
C LYS A 446 -16.98 26.04 37.29
N TYR A 447 -17.90 25.53 36.46
CA TYR A 447 -19.31 25.89 36.52
C TYR A 447 -19.94 25.53 37.88
N ASP A 448 -19.62 24.36 38.42
CA ASP A 448 -20.13 23.90 39.71
C ASP A 448 -19.58 24.74 40.86
N ILE A 449 -18.30 25.14 40.82
CA ILE A 449 -17.70 26.04 41.81
C ILE A 449 -18.41 27.39 41.79
N GLU A 450 -18.58 28.01 40.61
CA GLU A 450 -19.18 29.34 40.48
C GLU A 450 -20.65 29.40 40.93
N ASN A 451 -21.42 28.31 40.76
CA ASN A 451 -22.86 28.30 41.05
C ASN A 451 -23.25 27.59 42.36
N HIS A 452 -22.39 26.75 42.93
CA HIS A 452 -22.73 25.90 44.07
C HIS A 452 -21.75 25.97 45.25
N MET A 453 -20.54 26.52 45.09
CA MET A 453 -19.77 26.91 46.27
C MET A 453 -20.33 28.22 46.83
N ILE A 454 -20.99 28.10 47.98
CA ILE A 454 -21.46 29.20 48.81
C ILE A 454 -20.29 30.16 49.05
N ASP A 455 -20.51 31.46 48.79
CA ASP A 455 -19.68 32.54 49.32
C ASP A 455 -19.54 32.33 50.84
N LEU A 456 -18.40 31.80 51.28
CA LEU A 456 -17.98 31.81 52.67
C LEU A 456 -17.70 33.27 53.05
N LYS A 457 -18.76 34.01 53.37
CA LYS A 457 -18.68 35.30 54.06
C LYS A 457 -18.58 35.10 55.56
#